data_AF-A0A948QAJ6-F1
#
_entry.id   AF-A0A948QAJ6-F1
#
_cell.length_a   1.000
_cell.length_b   1.000
_cell.length_c   1.000
_cell.angle_alpha   90.00
_cell.angle_beta   90.00
_cell.angle_gamma   90.00
#
_symmetry.space_group_name_H-M   'P 1'
#
loop_
_entity.id
_entity.type
_entity.pdbx_description
1 polymer ?
#
loop_
_entity_poly.entity_id
_entity_poly.type
_entity_poly.pdbx_seq_one_letter_code
_entity_poly.pdbx_strand_id
1 'polypeptide(L)'
;MTKNIDNYLAENFPLLGINKKREIKRLLFEIEKRDKLKIENIIDEKINSFEQLKTLLLKKRYPLTSKSHKKVNFYLPALEISKELQLRPKKIKYSPKNIYIEKKSLKSELAERIEKLFPSAKILTIENIRNYSKEHKYILKDYSQRQKNLFIINENYDFFKKCPCTKSVIRCGYHVLNLGFGCPFECSYCFIQEYQNFSGIALPSNIDDFLNILAVKMTLPPAYTP
;
A
#
# COMPACT_ATOMS: atom_id res chain seq x y z
N MET A 1 5.29 -28.39 25.10
CA MET A 1 5.46 -26.97 25.51
C MET A 1 4.11 -26.28 25.70
N THR A 2 3.26 -26.15 24.69
CA THR A 2 1.90 -25.55 24.83
C THR A 2 1.00 -26.25 25.85
N LYS A 3 1.11 -27.58 25.99
CA LYS A 3 0.42 -28.35 27.05
C LYS A 3 0.76 -27.87 28.48
N ASN A 4 1.98 -27.37 28.71
CA ASN A 4 2.39 -26.87 30.03
C ASN A 4 1.69 -25.53 30.35
N ILE A 5 1.58 -24.65 29.35
CA ILE A 5 0.84 -23.39 29.49
C ILE A 5 -0.66 -23.64 29.70
N ASP A 6 -1.24 -24.60 28.98
CA ASP A 6 -2.66 -24.95 29.14
C ASP A 6 -2.97 -25.45 30.55
N ASN A 7 -2.13 -26.33 31.11
CA ASN A 7 -2.28 -26.83 32.48
C ASN A 7 -2.11 -25.70 33.50
N TYR A 8 -1.05 -24.90 33.37
CA TYR A 8 -0.81 -23.75 34.24
C TYR A 8 -2.00 -22.78 34.27
N LEU A 9 -2.60 -22.48 33.12
CA LEU A 9 -3.78 -21.61 33.03
C LEU A 9 -5.05 -22.25 33.60
N ALA A 10 -5.20 -23.57 33.50
CA ALA A 10 -6.32 -24.28 34.09
C ALA A 10 -6.24 -24.27 35.63
N GLU A 11 -5.05 -24.44 36.18
CA GLU A 11 -4.79 -24.46 37.63
C GLU A 11 -4.87 -23.06 38.25
N ASN A 12 -4.19 -22.07 37.66
CA ASN A 12 -4.03 -20.74 38.27
C ASN A 12 -5.13 -19.74 37.86
N PHE A 13 -5.79 -19.96 36.73
CA PHE A 13 -6.81 -19.05 36.20
C PHE A 13 -8.05 -19.79 35.66
N PRO A 14 -8.70 -20.64 36.47
CA PRO A 14 -9.77 -21.54 36.01
C PRO A 14 -10.97 -20.79 35.42
N LEU A 15 -11.30 -19.62 36.00
CA LEU A 15 -12.45 -18.79 35.65
C LEU A 15 -12.30 -18.01 34.33
N LEU A 16 -11.12 -18.03 33.68
CA LEU A 16 -10.96 -17.35 32.40
C LEU A 16 -11.72 -18.09 31.29
N GLY A 17 -12.58 -17.36 30.57
CA GLY A 17 -13.22 -17.85 29.36
C GLY A 17 -12.21 -18.18 28.25
N ILE A 18 -12.64 -19.00 27.27
CA ILE A 18 -11.77 -19.56 26.21
C ILE A 18 -10.98 -18.46 25.46
N ASN A 19 -11.62 -17.34 25.12
CA ASN A 19 -10.96 -16.24 24.41
C ASN A 19 -9.85 -15.58 25.24
N LYS A 20 -10.11 -15.36 26.54
CA LYS A 20 -9.13 -14.81 27.48
C LYS A 20 -7.96 -15.77 27.67
N LYS A 21 -8.22 -17.09 27.82
CA LYS A 21 -7.18 -18.12 27.92
C LYS A 21 -6.28 -18.16 26.67
N ARG A 22 -6.87 -18.11 25.46
CA ARG A 22 -6.10 -18.08 24.20
C ARG A 22 -5.16 -16.88 24.12
N GLU A 23 -5.64 -15.71 24.54
CA GLU A 23 -4.84 -14.49 24.53
C GLU A 23 -3.66 -14.58 25.50
N ILE A 24 -3.90 -14.97 26.76
CA ILE A 24 -2.84 -15.12 27.76
C ILE A 24 -1.85 -16.21 27.35
N LYS A 25 -2.34 -17.35 26.83
CA LYS A 25 -1.49 -18.44 26.34
C LYS A 25 -0.50 -17.95 25.30
N ARG A 26 -0.96 -17.14 24.34
CA ARG A 26 -0.10 -16.56 23.31
C ARG A 26 0.97 -15.66 23.93
N LEU A 27 0.59 -14.77 24.83
CA LEU A 27 1.55 -13.87 25.49
C LEU A 27 2.59 -14.63 26.30
N LEU A 28 2.18 -15.62 27.11
CA LEU A 28 3.09 -16.46 27.88
C LEU A 28 4.08 -17.21 26.98
N PHE A 29 3.58 -17.82 25.90
CA PHE A 29 4.42 -18.53 24.93
C PHE A 29 5.45 -17.60 24.28
N GLU A 30 5.03 -16.40 23.86
CA GLU A 30 5.93 -15.44 23.22
C GLU A 30 7.00 -14.91 24.19
N ILE A 31 6.65 -14.68 25.46
CA ILE A 31 7.60 -14.25 26.50
C ILE A 31 8.57 -15.37 26.85
N GLU A 32 8.09 -16.58 27.11
CA GLU A 32 8.92 -17.77 27.36
C GLU A 32 9.93 -17.96 26.23
N LYS A 33 9.51 -17.83 24.97
CA LYS A 33 10.40 -17.99 23.81
C LYS A 33 11.43 -16.87 23.69
N ARG A 34 11.05 -15.62 23.96
CA ARG A 34 11.97 -14.47 23.84
C ARG A 34 12.98 -14.45 24.98
N ASP A 35 12.52 -14.68 26.22
CA ASP A 35 13.31 -14.46 27.43
C ASP A 35 13.89 -15.76 28.01
N LYS A 36 13.52 -16.93 27.46
CA LYS A 36 13.93 -18.27 27.93
C LYS A 36 13.59 -18.52 29.41
N LEU A 37 12.48 -17.94 29.89
CA LEU A 37 11.99 -18.07 31.26
C LEU A 37 10.95 -19.19 31.37
N LYS A 38 10.95 -19.93 32.48
CA LYS A 38 9.84 -20.83 32.84
C LYS A 38 8.58 -20.01 33.14
N ILE A 39 7.42 -20.55 32.81
CA ILE A 39 6.10 -19.91 32.98
C ILE A 39 5.87 -19.41 34.40
N GLU A 40 6.26 -20.22 35.39
CA GLU A 40 6.19 -19.91 36.84
C GLU A 40 6.93 -18.60 37.19
N ASN A 41 8.00 -18.28 36.47
CA ASN A 41 8.83 -17.11 36.71
C ASN A 41 8.40 -15.89 35.87
N ILE A 42 7.45 -16.07 34.94
CA ILE A 42 6.92 -14.96 34.14
C ILE A 42 5.94 -14.12 34.96
N ILE A 43 5.13 -14.78 35.79
CA ILE A 43 4.14 -14.18 36.68
C ILE A 43 4.68 -14.24 38.11
N ASP A 44 5.23 -13.13 38.55
CA ASP A 44 5.91 -12.93 39.83
C ASP A 44 5.02 -12.24 40.90
N GLU A 45 3.81 -11.85 40.53
CA GLU A 45 2.88 -11.10 41.36
C GLU A 45 1.53 -11.81 41.49
N LYS A 46 0.83 -11.59 42.62
CA LYS A 46 -0.52 -12.11 42.82
C LYS A 46 -1.51 -11.33 41.95
N ILE A 47 -2.19 -12.03 41.04
CA ILE A 47 -3.07 -11.42 40.04
C ILE A 47 -4.52 -11.83 40.28
N ASN A 48 -5.38 -10.83 40.52
CA ASN A 48 -6.78 -11.06 40.87
C ASN A 48 -7.75 -10.81 39.70
N SER A 49 -7.24 -10.30 38.56
CA SER A 49 -8.07 -9.99 37.39
C SER A 49 -7.35 -10.25 36.06
N PHE A 50 -8.13 -10.53 35.02
CA PHE A 50 -7.61 -10.67 33.65
C PHE A 50 -6.89 -9.41 33.16
N GLU A 51 -7.37 -8.24 33.55
CA GLU A 51 -6.80 -6.95 33.16
C GLU A 51 -5.38 -6.78 33.72
N GLN A 52 -5.19 -7.09 35.01
CA GLN A 52 -3.88 -7.08 35.65
C GLN A 52 -2.94 -8.07 34.96
N LEU A 53 -3.41 -9.30 34.70
CA LEU A 53 -2.66 -10.33 34.00
C LEU A 53 -2.18 -9.88 32.63
N LYS A 54 -3.10 -9.42 31.79
CA LYS A 54 -2.81 -8.94 30.44
C LYS A 54 -1.90 -7.72 30.45
N THR A 55 -2.00 -6.85 31.46
CA THR A 55 -1.15 -5.67 31.58
C THR A 55 0.28 -6.02 31.96
N LEU A 56 0.47 -6.90 32.93
CA LEU A 56 1.78 -7.39 33.31
C LEU A 56 2.46 -8.09 32.13
N LEU A 57 1.76 -9.01 31.46
CA LEU A 57 2.33 -9.75 30.33
C LEU A 57 2.66 -8.84 29.13
N LEU A 58 1.81 -7.87 28.81
CA LEU A 58 2.11 -6.91 27.73
C LEU A 58 3.31 -6.01 28.07
N LYS A 59 3.47 -5.59 29.32
CA LYS A 59 4.66 -4.84 29.77
C LYS A 59 5.93 -5.67 29.65
N LYS A 60 5.89 -6.95 30.10
CA LYS A 60 7.03 -7.86 29.93
C LYS A 60 7.33 -8.10 28.45
N ARG A 61 6.32 -8.40 27.63
CA ARG A 61 6.49 -8.69 26.19
C ARG A 61 6.93 -7.48 25.35
N TYR A 62 6.56 -6.27 25.74
CA TYR A 62 6.82 -5.04 24.99
C TYR A 62 7.29 -3.89 25.91
N PRO A 63 8.49 -3.97 26.49
CA PRO A 63 8.94 -3.04 27.54
C PRO A 63 9.13 -1.59 27.06
N LEU A 64 9.40 -1.39 25.76
CA LEU A 64 9.60 -0.06 25.17
C LEU A 64 8.28 0.59 24.77
N THR A 65 7.41 -0.12 24.05
CA THR A 65 6.15 0.45 23.51
C THR A 65 5.01 0.48 24.53
N SER A 66 5.03 -0.37 25.57
CA SER A 66 4.04 -0.32 26.65
C SER A 66 4.14 0.95 27.50
N LYS A 67 5.28 1.66 27.46
CA LYS A 67 5.46 2.97 28.14
C LYS A 67 4.84 4.13 27.36
N SER A 68 4.88 4.08 26.02
CA SER A 68 4.40 5.17 25.16
C SER A 68 2.92 5.07 24.81
N HIS A 69 2.36 3.86 24.72
CA HIS A 69 0.95 3.64 24.42
C HIS A 69 0.14 3.41 25.70
N LYS A 70 -0.60 4.44 26.13
CA LYS A 70 -1.66 4.26 27.13
C LYS A 70 -2.72 3.31 26.55
N LYS A 71 -3.09 2.27 27.32
CA LYS A 71 -4.22 1.40 26.98
C LYS A 71 -5.50 2.22 27.08
N VAL A 72 -6.14 2.48 25.95
CA VAL A 72 -7.43 3.18 25.91
C VAL A 72 -8.58 2.20 26.13
N ASN A 73 -8.49 0.96 25.61
CA ASN A 73 -9.49 -0.08 25.81
C ASN A 73 -8.91 -1.51 25.65
N PHE A 74 -9.48 -2.48 26.38
CA PHE A 74 -9.08 -3.90 26.31
C PHE A 74 -9.81 -4.69 25.22
N TYR A 75 -11.00 -4.23 24.85
CA TYR A 75 -11.79 -4.72 23.74
C TYR A 75 -11.55 -3.81 22.54
N LEU A 76 -11.81 -4.32 21.33
CA LEU A 76 -11.82 -3.49 20.13
C LEU A 76 -12.91 -2.42 20.35
N PRO A 77 -12.55 -1.14 20.57
CA PRO A 77 -13.54 -0.12 20.80
C PRO A 77 -14.33 0.10 19.51
N ALA A 78 -15.49 0.76 19.61
CA ALA A 78 -16.12 1.33 18.44
C ALA A 78 -15.09 2.21 17.69
N LEU A 79 -15.21 2.29 16.36
CA LEU A 79 -14.32 3.12 15.55
C LEU A 79 -14.50 4.60 15.95
N GLU A 80 -13.61 5.08 16.81
CA GLU A 80 -13.53 6.48 17.20
C GLU A 80 -12.59 7.20 16.23
N ILE A 81 -13.18 7.87 15.24
CA ILE A 81 -12.43 8.71 14.30
C ILE A 81 -12.06 10.00 15.04
N SER A 82 -10.85 10.05 15.60
CA SER A 82 -10.34 11.29 16.19
C SER A 82 -10.22 12.38 15.11
N LYS A 83 -10.88 13.51 15.33
CA LYS A 83 -10.74 14.71 14.48
C LYS A 83 -9.30 15.21 14.40
N GLU A 84 -8.49 14.93 15.40
CA GLU A 84 -7.08 15.30 15.47
C GLU A 84 -6.22 14.43 14.54
N LEU A 85 -6.65 13.18 14.33
CA LEU A 85 -6.00 12.22 13.42
C LEU A 85 -6.51 12.32 11.98
N GLN A 86 -7.40 13.27 11.68
CA GLN A 86 -7.83 13.51 10.31
C GLN A 86 -6.63 13.88 9.46
N LEU A 87 -6.39 13.09 8.41
CA LEU A 87 -5.44 13.43 7.37
C LEU A 87 -5.85 14.77 6.77
N ARG A 88 -5.04 15.80 7.01
CA ARG A 88 -5.13 17.08 6.30
C ARG A 88 -4.14 16.99 5.15
N PRO A 89 -4.54 16.54 3.95
CA PRO A 89 -3.60 16.42 2.84
C PRO A 89 -3.03 17.82 2.58
N LYS A 90 -1.72 17.97 2.80
CA LYS A 90 -1.02 19.16 2.31
C LYS A 90 -1.19 19.14 0.79
N LYS A 91 -1.75 20.22 0.22
CA LYS A 91 -1.86 20.36 -1.24
C LYS A 91 -0.45 20.26 -1.82
N ILE A 92 -0.18 19.16 -2.52
CA ILE A 92 1.06 19.01 -3.26
C ILE A 92 0.94 19.90 -4.49
N LYS A 93 1.84 20.87 -4.61
CA LYS A 93 1.84 21.83 -5.70
C LYS A 93 2.61 21.25 -6.89
N TYR A 94 1.96 20.38 -7.63
CA TYR A 94 2.48 19.87 -8.91
C TYR A 94 2.12 20.85 -10.04
N SER A 95 3.10 21.21 -10.86
CA SER A 95 2.92 22.10 -12.02
C SER A 95 3.95 21.75 -13.09
N PRO A 96 3.58 21.00 -14.14
CA PRO A 96 4.50 20.68 -15.22
C PRO A 96 4.88 21.96 -15.99
N LYS A 97 6.11 21.99 -16.52
CA LYS A 97 6.57 23.04 -17.42
C LYS A 97 6.24 22.73 -18.88
N ASN A 98 6.29 21.45 -19.24
CA ASN A 98 6.05 20.96 -20.58
C ASN A 98 4.95 19.88 -20.54
N ILE A 99 4.03 19.96 -21.50
CA ILE A 99 2.98 18.98 -21.71
C ILE A 99 3.15 18.44 -23.13
N TYR A 100 3.53 17.18 -23.24
CA TYR A 100 3.69 16.47 -24.50
C TYR A 100 2.41 15.70 -24.80
N ILE A 101 1.79 15.94 -25.95
CA ILE A 101 0.55 15.29 -26.35
C ILE A 101 0.83 14.47 -27.60
N GLU A 102 0.50 13.18 -27.57
CA GLU A 102 0.58 12.35 -28.77
C GLU A 102 -0.42 12.81 -29.83
N LYS A 103 -0.05 12.75 -31.11
CA LYS A 103 -0.93 13.13 -32.24
C LYS A 103 -2.34 12.50 -32.14
N LYS A 104 -2.42 11.24 -31.69
CA LYS A 104 -3.69 10.51 -31.50
C LYS A 104 -4.54 11.02 -30.33
N SER A 105 -3.91 11.69 -29.37
CA SER A 105 -4.53 12.16 -28.12
C SER A 105 -4.90 13.65 -28.14
N LEU A 106 -4.56 14.39 -29.21
CA LEU A 106 -4.77 15.83 -29.32
C LEU A 106 -6.22 16.27 -29.09
N LYS A 107 -7.20 15.46 -29.51
CA LYS A 107 -8.64 15.75 -29.39
C LYS A 107 -9.30 15.05 -28.19
N SER A 108 -8.51 14.54 -27.25
CA SER A 108 -9.05 13.84 -26.09
C SER A 108 -9.54 14.81 -25.01
N GLU A 109 -10.58 14.42 -24.27
CA GLU A 109 -11.07 15.19 -23.12
C GLU A 109 -9.95 15.43 -22.09
N LEU A 110 -9.08 14.43 -21.90
CA LEU A 110 -7.95 14.54 -20.98
C LEU A 110 -6.97 15.63 -21.42
N ALA A 111 -6.63 15.71 -22.72
CA ALA A 111 -5.77 16.77 -23.25
C ALA A 111 -6.37 18.16 -22.97
N GLU A 112 -7.63 18.38 -23.35
CA GLU A 112 -8.31 19.66 -23.14
C GLU A 112 -8.36 20.07 -21.66
N ARG A 113 -8.63 19.11 -20.76
CA ARG A 113 -8.67 19.35 -19.32
C ARG A 113 -7.31 19.72 -18.78
N ILE A 114 -6.26 19.05 -19.22
CA ILE A 114 -4.89 19.31 -18.80
C ILE A 114 -4.40 20.68 -19.28
N GLU A 115 -4.74 21.08 -20.50
CA GLU A 115 -4.45 22.42 -21.01
C GLU A 115 -5.12 23.51 -20.17
N LYS A 116 -6.40 23.32 -19.80
CA LYS A 116 -7.15 24.25 -18.93
C LYS A 116 -6.58 24.30 -17.51
N LEU A 117 -6.12 23.16 -16.98
CA LEU A 117 -5.55 23.07 -15.63
C LEU A 117 -4.16 23.70 -15.53
N PHE A 118 -3.38 23.67 -16.62
CA PHE A 118 -2.00 24.16 -16.65
C PHE A 118 -1.77 25.16 -17.80
N PRO A 119 -2.43 26.33 -17.78
CA PRO A 119 -2.37 27.30 -18.87
C PRO A 119 -0.96 27.89 -19.10
N SER A 120 -0.09 27.82 -18.09
CA SER A 120 1.30 28.31 -18.16
C SER A 120 2.30 27.30 -18.72
N ALA A 121 1.89 26.05 -18.96
CA ALA A 121 2.77 25.01 -19.44
C ALA A 121 2.92 25.05 -20.97
N LYS A 122 4.10 24.72 -21.48
CA LYS A 122 4.39 24.64 -22.91
C LYS A 122 3.79 23.35 -23.48
N ILE A 123 2.83 23.47 -24.40
CA ILE A 123 2.24 22.32 -25.09
C ILE A 123 3.09 21.96 -26.30
N LEU A 124 3.43 20.68 -26.42
CA LEU A 124 4.26 20.10 -27.47
C LEU A 124 3.57 18.88 -28.05
N THR A 125 3.54 18.75 -29.38
CA THR A 125 2.99 17.55 -30.03
C THR A 125 4.10 16.55 -30.32
N ILE A 126 3.87 15.28 -30.02
CA ILE A 126 4.79 14.17 -30.32
C ILE A 126 4.07 13.07 -31.12
N GLU A 127 4.80 12.25 -31.86
CA GLU A 127 4.18 11.13 -32.59
C GLU A 127 3.72 10.03 -31.64
N ASN A 128 4.64 9.58 -30.80
CA ASN A 128 4.40 8.65 -29.71
C ASN A 128 5.53 8.78 -28.67
N ILE A 129 5.25 8.37 -27.43
CA ILE A 129 6.21 8.42 -26.32
C ILE A 129 7.44 7.55 -26.59
N ARG A 130 7.30 6.46 -27.35
CA ARG A 130 8.40 5.54 -27.67
C ARG A 130 9.48 6.20 -28.54
N ASN A 131 9.09 6.99 -29.53
CA ASN A 131 9.98 7.75 -30.41
C ASN A 131 10.64 8.87 -29.61
N TYR A 132 9.85 9.58 -28.80
CA TYR A 132 10.37 10.60 -27.89
C TYR A 132 11.48 10.05 -26.98
N SER A 133 11.26 8.89 -26.34
CA SER A 133 12.26 8.24 -25.48
C SER A 133 13.51 7.77 -26.22
N LYS A 134 13.42 7.45 -27.52
CA LYS A 134 14.59 7.06 -28.33
C LYS A 134 15.47 8.26 -28.65
N GLU A 135 14.84 9.38 -28.98
CA GLU A 135 15.53 10.65 -29.27
C GLU A 135 16.09 11.29 -28.00
N HIS A 136 15.36 11.16 -26.88
CA HIS A 136 15.71 11.72 -25.58
C HIS A 136 16.04 10.58 -24.61
N LYS A 137 17.20 9.97 -24.83
CA LYS A 137 17.67 8.87 -23.97
C LYS A 137 17.68 9.31 -22.51
N TYR A 138 16.91 8.60 -21.69
CA TYR A 138 16.81 8.85 -20.26
C TYR A 138 18.11 8.46 -19.56
N ILE A 139 18.66 9.40 -18.78
CA ILE A 139 19.83 9.19 -17.93
C ILE A 139 19.39 9.45 -16.48
N LEU A 140 20.06 8.85 -15.50
CA LEU A 140 19.76 9.02 -14.06
C LEU A 140 19.68 10.50 -13.62
N LYS A 141 20.46 11.40 -14.25
CA LYS A 141 20.41 12.84 -13.98
C LYS A 141 19.06 13.49 -14.33
N ASP A 142 18.32 12.90 -15.25
CA ASP A 142 17.03 13.40 -15.70
C ASP A 142 15.89 13.01 -14.76
N TYR A 143 16.14 12.10 -13.80
CA TYR A 143 15.11 11.65 -12.87
C TYR A 143 14.48 12.81 -12.13
N SER A 144 15.29 13.71 -11.55
CA SER A 144 14.81 14.89 -10.81
C SER A 144 14.07 15.90 -11.70
N GLN A 145 14.15 15.78 -13.02
CA GLN A 145 13.45 16.65 -13.97
C GLN A 145 12.05 16.14 -14.34
N ARG A 146 11.68 14.91 -13.95
CA ARG A 146 10.43 14.27 -14.36
C ARG A 146 9.19 15.08 -14.02
N GLN A 147 9.19 15.82 -12.91
CA GLN A 147 8.05 16.64 -12.50
C GLN A 147 7.75 17.78 -13.48
N LYS A 148 8.74 18.18 -14.29
CA LYS A 148 8.58 19.25 -15.28
C LYS A 148 7.85 18.79 -16.53
N ASN A 149 7.71 17.49 -16.77
CA ASN A 149 7.17 16.96 -18.02
C ASN A 149 5.95 16.08 -17.74
N LEU A 150 4.85 16.37 -18.42
CA LEU A 150 3.64 15.55 -18.44
C LEU A 150 3.43 15.04 -19.88
N PHE A 151 3.07 13.78 -20.04
CA PHE A 151 2.82 13.13 -21.32
C PHE A 151 1.37 12.66 -21.37
N ILE A 152 0.64 13.06 -22.41
CA ILE A 152 -0.71 12.59 -22.71
C ILE A 152 -0.61 11.62 -23.89
N ILE A 153 -0.73 10.33 -23.59
CA ILE A 153 -0.46 9.24 -24.53
C ILE A 153 -1.74 8.54 -24.97
N ASN A 154 -1.67 7.81 -26.07
CA ASN A 154 -2.67 6.87 -26.52
C ASN A 154 -2.11 5.45 -26.31
N GLU A 155 -2.46 4.84 -25.19
CA GLU A 155 -1.96 3.51 -24.82
C GLU A 155 -2.76 2.44 -25.56
N ASN A 156 -2.12 1.37 -26.03
CA ASN A 156 -2.77 0.37 -26.90
C ASN A 156 -2.70 -1.05 -26.34
N TYR A 157 -1.81 -1.33 -25.39
CA TYR A 157 -1.50 -2.71 -25.01
C TYR A 157 -1.59 -2.97 -23.50
N ASP A 158 -1.24 -1.97 -22.69
CA ASP A 158 -0.81 -2.24 -21.31
C ASP A 158 -1.79 -1.82 -20.20
N PHE A 159 -3.07 -1.66 -20.51
CA PHE A 159 -4.04 -1.20 -19.50
C PHE A 159 -4.34 -2.23 -18.43
N PHE A 160 -4.52 -3.51 -18.78
CA PHE A 160 -5.03 -4.52 -17.85
C PHE A 160 -4.16 -5.77 -17.84
N LYS A 161 -3.31 -5.85 -16.82
CA LYS A 161 -2.38 -6.96 -16.61
C LYS A 161 -2.82 -7.83 -15.46
N LYS A 162 -2.53 -9.13 -15.54
CA LYS A 162 -2.59 -9.99 -14.36
C LYS A 162 -1.56 -9.49 -13.34
N CYS A 163 -1.92 -9.46 -12.06
CA CYS A 163 -0.97 -9.13 -10.99
C CYS A 163 0.21 -10.10 -11.07
N PRO A 164 1.47 -9.62 -11.12
CA PRO A 164 2.64 -10.49 -11.30
C PRO A 164 2.78 -11.54 -10.21
N CYS A 165 2.15 -11.33 -9.04
CA CYS A 165 2.17 -12.20 -7.86
C CYS A 165 3.60 -12.50 -7.35
N THR A 166 3.73 -12.82 -6.07
CA THR A 166 5.02 -13.32 -5.58
C THR A 166 5.28 -14.70 -6.22
N LYS A 167 6.53 -15.00 -6.57
CA LYS A 167 6.86 -16.34 -7.07
C LYS A 167 6.49 -17.38 -6.01
N SER A 168 5.91 -18.51 -6.45
CA SER A 168 5.55 -19.65 -5.59
C SER A 168 4.48 -19.38 -4.53
N VAL A 169 3.60 -18.38 -4.72
CA VAL A 169 2.40 -18.21 -3.88
C VAL A 169 1.12 -18.45 -4.66
N ILE A 170 0.05 -18.83 -3.96
CA ILE A 170 -1.29 -18.94 -4.56
C ILE A 170 -1.72 -17.55 -5.04
N ARG A 171 -2.09 -17.47 -6.32
CA ARG A 171 -2.49 -16.21 -6.97
C ARG A 171 -3.88 -15.79 -6.46
N CYS A 172 -4.03 -14.52 -6.08
CA CYS A 172 -5.32 -13.95 -5.69
C CYS A 172 -6.26 -13.67 -6.88
N GLY A 173 -5.79 -13.81 -8.12
CA GLY A 173 -6.57 -13.53 -9.33
C GLY A 173 -6.76 -12.04 -9.64
N TYR A 174 -6.05 -11.15 -8.95
CA TYR A 174 -6.18 -9.71 -9.16
C TYR A 174 -5.54 -9.27 -10.47
N HIS A 175 -6.10 -8.19 -11.01
CA HIS A 175 -5.58 -7.51 -12.17
C HIS A 175 -5.15 -6.09 -11.79
N VAL A 176 -4.11 -5.61 -12.46
CA VAL A 176 -3.60 -4.26 -12.32
C VAL A 176 -4.11 -3.46 -13.50
N LEU A 177 -4.77 -2.34 -13.18
CA LEU A 177 -5.20 -1.34 -14.16
C LEU A 177 -4.20 -0.18 -14.19
N ASN A 178 -3.47 -0.05 -15.30
CA ASN A 178 -2.47 1.01 -15.49
C ASN A 178 -3.14 2.26 -16.07
N LEU A 179 -3.46 3.23 -15.21
CA LEU A 179 -4.04 4.54 -15.60
C LEU A 179 -2.99 5.65 -15.73
N GLY A 180 -1.71 5.30 -15.64
CA GLY A 180 -0.62 6.25 -15.72
C GLY A 180 0.68 5.65 -15.24
N PHE A 181 1.76 6.36 -15.53
CA PHE A 181 3.10 5.96 -15.17
C PHE A 181 3.93 7.17 -14.73
N GLY A 182 4.73 7.00 -13.68
CA GLY A 182 5.50 8.08 -13.06
C GLY A 182 4.85 8.68 -11.81
N CYS A 183 5.54 9.63 -11.19
CA CYS A 183 5.16 10.15 -9.87
C CYS A 183 5.67 11.58 -9.65
N PRO A 184 4.86 12.50 -9.09
CA PRO A 184 5.28 13.87 -8.80
C PRO A 184 6.08 14.02 -7.49
N PHE A 185 6.41 12.93 -6.80
CA PHE A 185 7.11 12.95 -5.51
C PHE A 185 8.60 12.63 -5.64
N GLU A 186 9.48 13.39 -4.97
CA GLU A 186 10.92 13.12 -4.83
C GLU A 186 11.24 12.18 -3.65
N CYS A 187 10.78 10.93 -3.71
CA CYS A 187 11.14 9.94 -2.70
C CYS A 187 12.60 9.47 -2.91
N SER A 188 13.42 9.52 -1.87
CA SER A 188 14.80 9.00 -1.88
C SER A 188 14.88 7.48 -2.12
N TYR A 189 13.78 6.77 -1.85
CA TYR A 189 13.65 5.32 -1.99
C TYR A 189 12.77 4.91 -3.19
N CYS A 190 12.58 5.80 -4.18
CA CYS A 190 11.67 5.51 -5.28
C CYS A 190 12.17 4.36 -6.17
N PHE A 191 11.47 3.23 -6.15
CA PHE A 191 11.79 2.06 -6.98
C PHE A 191 11.42 2.26 -8.47
N ILE A 192 10.49 3.17 -8.79
CA ILE A 192 10.04 3.43 -10.17
C ILE A 192 11.22 3.91 -11.06
N GLN A 193 12.27 4.46 -10.45
CA GLN A 193 13.52 4.85 -11.11
C GLN A 193 14.08 3.78 -12.05
N GLU A 194 13.98 2.50 -11.67
CA GLU A 194 14.52 1.38 -12.46
C GLU A 194 13.61 0.97 -13.63
N TYR A 195 12.32 1.31 -13.56
CA TYR A 195 11.33 0.95 -14.58
C TYR A 195 11.09 2.07 -15.59
N GLN A 196 11.51 3.29 -15.27
CA GLN A 196 11.20 4.48 -16.04
C GLN A 196 12.26 4.73 -17.13
N ASN A 197 11.81 4.85 -18.37
CA ASN A 197 12.66 5.04 -19.57
C ASN A 197 12.46 6.42 -20.24
N PHE A 198 11.76 7.34 -19.58
CA PHE A 198 11.60 8.74 -20.00
C PHE A 198 11.51 9.63 -18.76
N SER A 199 11.93 10.89 -18.85
CA SER A 199 11.78 11.83 -17.74
C SER A 199 10.41 12.53 -17.80
N GLY A 200 9.43 12.00 -17.06
CA GLY A 200 8.08 12.56 -17.01
C GLY A 200 7.05 11.76 -16.25
N ILE A 201 5.81 12.24 -16.26
CA ILE A 201 4.62 11.48 -15.87
C ILE A 201 3.81 11.25 -17.15
N ALA A 202 3.35 10.03 -17.41
CA ALA A 202 2.49 9.71 -18.54
C ALA A 202 1.09 9.33 -18.09
N LEU A 203 0.09 9.90 -18.75
CA LEU A 203 -1.33 9.63 -18.55
C LEU A 203 -1.94 9.21 -19.90
N PRO A 204 -2.56 8.02 -19.98
CA PRO A 204 -3.30 7.60 -21.15
C PRO A 204 -4.62 8.37 -21.27
N SER A 205 -4.91 8.86 -22.47
CA SER A 205 -6.12 9.62 -22.79
C SER A 205 -7.32 8.77 -23.19
N ASN A 206 -7.08 7.52 -23.56
CA ASN A 206 -8.05 6.62 -24.16
C ASN A 206 -8.51 5.52 -23.18
N ILE A 207 -8.89 5.94 -21.97
CA ILE A 207 -9.39 5.02 -20.94
C ILE A 207 -10.72 4.37 -21.38
N ASP A 208 -11.52 5.07 -22.20
CA ASP A 208 -12.81 4.56 -22.69
C ASP A 208 -12.66 3.36 -23.64
N ASP A 209 -11.67 3.39 -24.53
CA ASP A 209 -11.32 2.25 -25.39
C ASP A 209 -11.12 0.98 -24.55
N PHE A 210 -10.46 1.15 -23.42
CA PHE A 210 -10.21 0.09 -22.47
C PHE A 210 -11.46 -0.38 -21.73
N LEU A 211 -12.28 0.54 -21.20
CA LEU A 211 -13.51 0.18 -20.49
C LEU A 211 -14.45 -0.62 -21.40
N ASN A 212 -14.51 -0.27 -22.69
CA ASN A 212 -15.24 -1.03 -23.69
C ASN A 212 -14.69 -2.45 -23.87
N ILE A 213 -13.38 -2.63 -23.94
CA ILE A 213 -12.75 -3.97 -24.02
C ILE A 213 -13.06 -4.82 -22.77
N LEU A 214 -13.05 -4.22 -21.57
CA LEU A 214 -13.41 -4.94 -20.34
C LEU A 214 -14.87 -5.36 -20.34
N ALA A 215 -15.79 -4.48 -20.74
CA ALA A 215 -17.20 -4.81 -20.83
C ALA A 215 -17.44 -6.04 -21.72
N VAL A 216 -16.70 -6.14 -22.84
CA VAL A 216 -16.72 -7.32 -23.72
C VAL A 216 -16.08 -8.55 -23.06
N LYS A 217 -14.97 -8.41 -22.31
CA LYS A 217 -14.32 -9.56 -21.66
C LYS A 217 -15.10 -10.10 -20.45
N MET A 218 -15.85 -9.26 -19.75
CA MET A 218 -16.66 -9.68 -18.59
C MET A 218 -17.96 -10.37 -18.99
N THR A 219 -18.44 -10.18 -20.22
CA THR A 219 -19.60 -10.90 -20.77
C THR A 219 -19.22 -12.26 -21.35
N LEU A 220 -17.93 -12.48 -21.63
CA LEU A 220 -17.42 -13.80 -22.03
C LEU A 220 -17.26 -14.68 -20.79
N PRO A 221 -17.75 -15.94 -20.80
CA PRO A 221 -17.51 -16.87 -19.70
C PRO A 221 -15.99 -17.00 -19.49
N PRO A 222 -15.50 -17.10 -18.23
CA PRO A 222 -14.08 -17.16 -17.96
C PRO A 222 -13.48 -18.33 -18.74
N ALA A 223 -12.60 -18.03 -19.70
CA ALA A 223 -11.85 -19.05 -20.41
C ALA A 223 -10.99 -19.79 -19.38
N TYR A 224 -11.45 -20.98 -19.00
CA TYR A 224 -10.76 -21.88 -18.09
C TYR A 224 -9.57 -22.46 -18.85
N THR A 225 -8.47 -21.72 -18.91
CA THR A 225 -7.20 -22.27 -19.38
C THR A 225 -6.52 -22.97 -18.20
N PRO A 226 -6.28 -24.30 -18.27
CA PRO A 226 -5.59 -25.05 -17.23
C PRO A 226 -4.15 -24.57 -17.00
#